data_AF-A0A821YMS9-F1
#
_entry.id   AF-A0A821YMS9-F1
#
_cell.length_a   1.000
_cell.length_b   1.000
_cell.length_c   1.000
_cell.angle_alpha   90.00
_cell.angle_beta   90.00
_cell.angle_gamma   90.00
#
_symmetry.space_group_name_H-M   'P 1'
#
loop_
_entity.id
_entity.type
_entity.pdbx_description
1 polymer ?
#
loop_
_entity_poly.entity_id
_entity_poly.type
_entity_poly.pdbx_seq_one_letter_code
_entity_poly.pdbx_strand_id
1 'polypeptide(L)'
;MIDLSKFHDDYAVYKDVRNLKEELLGKAYEYFKMNDKESENKLKDFFEQQRYWIGDFTLFLTIKEYYKNETWADWPDSLRRHQSSALDQIRQEKKDRIQYHLFVQYV
;
A
#
# COMPACT_ATOMS: atom_id res chain seq x y z
N MET A 1 -2.05 23.83 1.92
CA MET A 1 -1.08 23.93 0.81
C MET A 1 0.18 23.22 1.28
N ILE A 2 0.74 22.30 0.50
CA ILE A 2 1.95 21.57 0.90
C ILE A 2 3.16 22.50 0.68
N ASP A 3 3.98 22.66 1.71
CA ASP A 3 5.22 23.43 1.61
C ASP A 3 6.31 22.58 0.95
N LEU A 4 6.67 22.99 -0.28
CA LEU A 4 7.72 22.35 -1.07
C LEU A 4 9.10 23.01 -0.87
N SER A 5 9.18 24.14 -0.17
CA SER A 5 10.44 24.88 0.02
C SER A 5 11.49 24.12 0.83
N LYS A 6 11.06 23.09 1.57
CA LYS A 6 11.92 22.19 2.35
C LYS A 6 12.60 21.08 1.53
N PHE A 7 12.29 20.96 0.24
CA PHE A 7 12.90 19.94 -0.64
C PHE A 7 14.06 20.52 -1.43
N HIS A 8 15.05 19.68 -1.70
CA HIS A 8 16.24 20.05 -2.47
C HIS A 8 16.12 19.56 -3.91
N ASP A 9 16.61 20.36 -4.85
CA ASP A 9 16.59 20.02 -6.28
C ASP A 9 17.64 18.95 -6.64
N ASP A 10 18.78 18.94 -5.95
CA ASP A 10 19.92 18.08 -6.28
C ASP A 10 19.93 16.73 -5.53
N TYR A 11 19.19 16.61 -4.43
CA TYR A 11 19.15 15.37 -3.64
C TYR A 11 17.84 15.15 -2.90
N ALA A 12 17.48 13.88 -2.70
CA ALA A 12 16.26 13.49 -2.01
C ALA A 12 16.53 13.15 -0.54
N VAL A 13 15.93 13.91 0.37
CA VAL A 13 15.78 13.46 1.77
C VAL A 13 14.67 12.42 1.80
N TYR A 14 15.05 11.13 1.69
CA TYR A 14 14.11 10.02 1.49
C TYR A 14 12.94 9.98 2.49
N LYS A 15 13.18 10.31 3.76
CA LYS A 15 12.13 10.34 4.79
C LYS A 15 11.07 11.40 4.46
N ASP A 16 11.49 12.60 4.07
CA ASP A 16 10.58 13.70 3.78
C ASP A 16 9.80 13.47 2.49
N VAL A 17 10.47 12.92 1.47
CA VAL A 17 9.82 12.53 0.20
C VAL A 17 8.81 11.42 0.43
N ARG A 18 9.14 10.42 1.25
CA ARG A 18 8.22 9.35 1.63
C ARG A 18 6.98 9.91 2.33
N ASN A 19 7.15 10.78 3.32
CA ASN A 19 6.03 11.37 4.05
C ASN A 19 5.13 12.21 3.14
N LEU A 20 5.73 13.00 2.24
CA LEU A 20 4.98 13.78 1.26
C LEU A 20 4.19 12.87 0.30
N LYS A 21 4.83 11.84 -0.24
CA LYS A 21 4.18 10.87 -1.13
C LYS A 21 3.04 10.16 -0.43
N GLU A 22 3.23 9.71 0.81
CA GLU A 22 2.18 9.06 1.60
C GLU A 22 0.95 9.97 1.76
N GLU A 23 1.16 11.25 2.10
CA GLU A 23 0.08 12.22 2.24
C GLU A 23 -0.68 12.44 0.92
N LEU A 24 0.05 12.65 -0.18
CA LEU A 24 -0.53 12.91 -1.50
C LEU A 24 -1.25 11.70 -2.08
N LEU A 25 -0.62 10.52 -2.01
CA LEU A 25 -1.20 9.26 -2.47
C LEU A 25 -2.42 8.89 -1.63
N GLY A 26 -2.40 9.16 -0.32
CA GLY A 26 -3.56 8.98 0.56
C GLY A 26 -4.75 9.81 0.10
N LYS A 27 -4.55 11.10 -0.17
CA LYS A 27 -5.60 11.98 -0.71
C LYS A 27 -6.11 11.48 -2.06
N ALA A 28 -5.19 11.15 -2.98
CA ALA A 28 -5.55 10.64 -4.30
C ALA A 28 -6.37 9.35 -4.22
N TYR A 29 -6.03 8.44 -3.30
CA TYR A 29 -6.77 7.21 -3.07
C TYR A 29 -8.19 7.47 -2.56
N GLU A 30 -8.38 8.39 -1.61
CA GLU A 30 -9.73 8.77 -1.16
C GLU A 30 -10.58 9.35 -2.29
N TYR A 31 -10.00 10.21 -3.14
CA TYR A 31 -10.69 10.72 -4.32
C TYR A 31 -11.04 9.62 -5.33
N PHE A 32 -10.10 8.70 -5.57
CA PHE A 32 -10.27 7.55 -6.46
C PHE A 32 -11.45 6.67 -6.00
N LYS A 33 -11.53 6.36 -4.70
CA LYS A 33 -12.63 5.57 -4.12
C LYS A 33 -14.01 6.19 -4.33
N MET A 34 -14.10 7.52 -4.36
CA MET A 34 -15.38 8.23 -4.36
C MET A 34 -15.99 8.46 -5.75
N ASN A 35 -15.17 8.61 -6.80
CA ASN A 35 -15.61 9.34 -7.99
C ASN A 35 -15.43 8.65 -9.34
N ASP A 36 -14.89 7.43 -9.43
CA ASP A 36 -14.46 6.93 -10.75
C ASP A 36 -14.64 5.43 -11.01
N LYS A 37 -15.82 5.06 -11.53
CA LYS A 37 -16.11 3.70 -12.02
C LYS A 37 -15.22 3.27 -13.18
N GLU A 38 -14.76 4.21 -14.02
CA GLU A 38 -13.90 3.88 -15.14
C GLU A 38 -12.48 3.55 -14.64
N SER A 39 -11.97 4.33 -13.70
CA SER A 39 -10.71 4.03 -13.03
C SER A 39 -10.77 2.78 -12.17
N GLU A 40 -11.92 2.45 -11.56
CA GLU A 40 -12.10 1.16 -10.88
C GLU A 40 -11.93 -0.02 -11.84
N ASN A 41 -12.48 0.07 -13.07
CA ASN A 41 -12.27 -0.96 -14.09
C ASN A 41 -10.81 -1.06 -14.52
N LYS A 42 -10.12 0.07 -14.72
CA LYS A 42 -8.68 0.08 -15.07
C LYS A 42 -7.81 -0.53 -13.98
N LEU A 43 -8.12 -0.25 -12.71
CA LEU A 43 -7.44 -0.86 -11.58
C LEU A 43 -7.66 -2.37 -11.53
N LYS A 44 -8.89 -2.82 -11.82
CA LYS A 44 -9.21 -4.25 -11.92
C LYS A 44 -8.45 -4.93 -13.05
N ASP A 45 -8.37 -4.31 -14.22
CA ASP A 45 -7.59 -4.83 -15.36
C ASP A 45 -6.10 -4.93 -15.01
N PHE A 46 -5.55 -3.92 -14.34
CA PHE A 46 -4.19 -3.97 -13.81
C PHE A 46 -4.01 -5.12 -12.81
N PHE A 47 -4.93 -5.27 -11.86
CA PHE A 47 -4.88 -6.35 -10.89
C PHE A 47 -4.87 -7.73 -11.58
N GLU A 48 -5.73 -7.97 -12.58
CA GLU A 48 -5.75 -9.24 -13.30
C GLU A 48 -4.45 -9.49 -14.08
N GLN A 49 -3.89 -8.45 -14.71
CA GLN A 49 -2.60 -8.55 -15.41
C GLN A 49 -1.45 -8.86 -14.45
N GLN A 50 -1.51 -8.38 -13.21
CA GLN A 50 -0.47 -8.53 -12.19
C GLN A 50 -0.79 -9.60 -11.13
N ARG A 51 -1.84 -10.39 -11.34
CA ARG A 51 -2.44 -11.28 -10.33
C ARG A 51 -1.45 -12.23 -9.67
N TYR A 52 -0.42 -12.64 -10.42
CA TYR A 52 0.62 -13.55 -9.95
C TYR A 52 1.38 -13.04 -8.71
N TRP A 53 1.55 -11.71 -8.55
CA TRP A 53 2.39 -11.15 -7.48
C TRP A 53 1.68 -10.10 -6.63
N ILE A 54 0.74 -9.35 -7.22
CA ILE A 54 0.22 -8.12 -6.61
C ILE A 54 -0.54 -8.39 -5.29
N GLY A 55 -1.25 -9.52 -5.20
CA GLY A 55 -2.04 -9.88 -4.02
C GLY A 55 -1.19 -10.21 -2.80
N ASP A 56 -0.04 -10.86 -3.00
CA ASP A 56 0.89 -11.19 -1.92
C ASP A 56 1.75 -9.99 -1.55
N PHE A 57 2.17 -9.21 -2.54
CA PHE A 57 2.95 -8.00 -2.30
C PHE A 57 2.19 -6.96 -1.48
N THR A 58 0.95 -6.66 -1.85
CA THR A 58 0.12 -5.68 -1.14
C THR A 58 -0.25 -6.16 0.27
N LEU A 59 -0.46 -7.47 0.47
CA LEU A 59 -0.62 -8.04 1.80
C LEU A 59 0.66 -7.89 2.63
N PHE A 60 1.81 -8.24 2.06
CA PHE A 60 3.10 -8.10 2.73
C PHE A 60 3.38 -6.66 3.17
N LEU A 61 3.15 -5.67 2.30
CA LEU A 61 3.30 -4.25 2.65
C LEU A 61 2.37 -3.86 3.81
N THR A 62 1.12 -4.31 3.76
CA THR A 62 0.14 -4.06 4.82
C THR A 62 0.57 -4.63 6.16
N ILE A 63 1.06 -5.88 6.18
CA ILE A 63 1.55 -6.54 7.40
C ILE A 63 2.80 -5.81 7.91
N LYS A 64 3.75 -5.51 7.01
CA LYS A 64 4.98 -4.81 7.35
C LYS A 64 4.70 -3.45 8.00
N GLU A 65 3.77 -2.69 7.44
CA GLU A 65 3.35 -1.43 8.02
C GLU A 65 2.67 -1.60 9.37
N TYR A 66 1.77 -2.58 9.50
CA TYR A 66 1.07 -2.88 10.75
C TYR A 66 2.05 -3.23 11.89
N TYR A 67 3.13 -3.95 11.60
CA TYR A 67 4.24 -4.22 12.51
C TYR A 67 5.37 -3.17 12.42
N LYS A 68 5.04 -1.90 12.12
CA LYS A 68 5.97 -0.76 12.20
C LYS A 68 7.29 -0.92 11.43
N ASN A 69 7.24 -1.64 10.32
CA ASN A 69 8.38 -1.98 9.46
C ASN A 69 9.43 -2.92 10.09
N GLU A 70 9.06 -3.70 11.10
CA GLU A 70 9.89 -4.79 11.62
C GLU A 70 10.17 -5.85 10.54
N THR A 71 11.26 -6.58 10.73
CA THR A 71 11.67 -7.66 9.81
C THR A 71 10.66 -8.80 9.88
N TRP A 72 10.34 -9.40 8.74
CA TRP A 72 9.36 -10.50 8.66
C TRP A 72 9.67 -11.69 9.58
N ALA A 73 10.96 -11.89 9.91
CA ALA A 73 11.43 -12.91 10.83
C ALA A 73 10.95 -12.71 12.28
N ASP A 74 10.62 -11.48 12.66
CA ASP A 74 10.20 -11.09 14.01
C ASP A 74 8.66 -11.05 14.17
N TRP A 75 7.92 -11.26 13.07
CA TRP A 75 6.46 -11.29 13.11
C TRP A 75 5.93 -12.50 13.89
N PRO A 76 4.66 -12.45 14.37
CA PRO A 76 4.02 -13.60 14.97
C PRO A 76 4.14 -14.85 14.10
N ASP A 77 4.34 -15.97 14.77
CA ASP A 77 4.70 -17.22 14.13
C ASP A 77 3.70 -17.68 13.05
N SER A 78 2.41 -17.42 13.27
CA SER A 78 1.35 -17.71 12.31
C SER A 78 1.49 -16.94 11.00
N LEU A 79 1.89 -15.66 11.06
CA LEU A 79 2.13 -14.83 9.89
C LEU A 79 3.46 -15.20 9.21
N ARG A 80 4.52 -15.38 9.99
CA ARG A 80 5.85 -15.77 9.49
C ARG A 80 5.84 -17.11 8.77
N ARG A 81 5.00 -18.06 9.21
CA ARG A 81 4.79 -19.37 8.56
C ARG A 81 3.67 -19.37 7.52
N HIS A 82 3.12 -18.20 7.16
CA HIS A 82 2.08 -18.06 6.14
C HIS A 82 0.83 -18.93 6.43
N GLN A 83 0.41 -19.04 7.69
CA GLN A 83 -0.81 -19.75 8.03
C GLN A 83 -2.01 -19.05 7.40
N SER A 84 -2.77 -19.78 6.58
CA SER A 84 -3.88 -19.23 5.78
C SER A 84 -4.87 -18.45 6.63
N SER A 85 -5.27 -19.00 7.78
CA SER A 85 -6.22 -18.34 8.70
C SER A 85 -5.73 -16.98 9.21
N ALA A 86 -4.44 -16.84 9.52
CA ALA A 86 -3.86 -15.58 9.98
C ALA A 86 -3.76 -14.56 8.83
N LEU A 87 -3.41 -15.00 7.62
CA LEU A 87 -3.38 -14.13 6.44
C LEU A 87 -4.79 -13.67 6.06
N ASP A 88 -5.77 -14.57 6.10
CA ASP A 88 -7.17 -14.27 5.79
C ASP A 88 -7.77 -13.27 6.80
N GLN A 89 -7.41 -13.41 8.09
CA GLN A 89 -7.78 -12.42 9.11
C GLN A 89 -7.25 -11.02 8.75
N ILE A 90 -5.97 -10.90 8.38
CA ILE A 90 -5.41 -9.61 7.94
C ILE A 90 -6.11 -9.10 6.67
N ARG A 91 -6.39 -9.98 5.70
CA ARG A 91 -7.12 -9.59 4.47
C ARG A 91 -8.48 -8.99 4.77
N GLN A 92 -9.18 -9.51 5.78
CA GLN A 92 -10.48 -8.99 6.22
C GLN A 92 -10.32 -7.68 7.01
N GLU A 93 -9.47 -7.67 8.03
CA GLU A 93 -9.31 -6.53 8.94
C GLU A 93 -8.65 -5.31 8.29
N LYS A 94 -7.80 -5.52 7.28
CA LYS A 94 -6.98 -4.48 6.64
C LYS A 94 -7.30 -4.29 5.16
N LYS A 95 -8.51 -4.68 4.73
CA LYS A 95 -8.95 -4.62 3.33
C LYS A 95 -8.68 -3.25 2.68
N ASP A 96 -9.09 -2.16 3.31
CA ASP A 96 -8.90 -0.80 2.75
C ASP A 96 -7.42 -0.45 2.58
N ARG A 97 -6.55 -0.85 3.53
CA ARG A 97 -5.12 -0.60 3.40
C ARG A 97 -4.45 -1.46 2.33
N ILE A 98 -4.90 -2.70 2.14
CA ILE A 98 -4.48 -3.55 1.01
C ILE A 98 -4.88 -2.90 -0.32
N GLN A 99 -6.10 -2.36 -0.39
CA GLN A 99 -6.60 -1.65 -1.58
C GLN A 99 -5.83 -0.35 -1.84
N TYR A 100 -5.44 0.39 -0.79
CA TYR A 100 -4.51 1.52 -0.92
C TYR A 100 -3.18 1.08 -1.52
N HIS A 101 -2.54 0.03 -0.97
CA HIS A 101 -1.26 -0.45 -1.50
C HIS A 101 -1.39 -0.95 -2.95
N LEU A 102 -2.52 -1.56 -3.31
CA LEU A 102 -2.83 -1.93 -4.70
C LEU A 102 -2.94 -0.70 -5.59
N PHE A 103 -3.66 0.33 -5.17
CA PHE A 103 -3.77 1.60 -5.88
C PHE A 103 -2.40 2.26 -6.08
N VAL A 104 -1.54 2.27 -5.06
CA VAL A 104 -0.18 2.83 -5.17
C VAL A 104 0.70 2.07 -6.18
N GLN A 105 0.47 0.77 -6.42
CA GLN A 105 1.17 0.04 -7.47
C GLN A 105 0.61 0.29 -8.87
N TYR A 106 -0.64 0.73 -8.96
CA TYR A 106 -1.29 1.04 -10.23
C TYR A 106 -0.91 2.43 -10.78
N VAL A 107 -0.76 3.42 -9.88
CA VAL A 107 -0.37 4.80 -10.21
C VAL A 107 1.11 4.90 -10.58
#